data_AF-A0A843GUY4-F1
#
_entry.id   AF-A0A843GUY4-F1
#
_cell.length_a   1.000
_cell.length_b   1.000
_cell.length_c   1.000
_cell.angle_alpha   90.00
_cell.angle_beta   90.00
_cell.angle_gamma   90.00
#
_symmetry.space_group_name_H-M   'P 1'
#
loop_
_entity.id
_entity.type
_entity.pdbx_description
1 polymer ?
#
loop_
_entity_poly.entity_id
_entity_poly.type
_entity_poly.pdbx_seq_one_letter_code
_entity_poly.pdbx_strand_id
1 'polypeptide(L)'
;MKKKNRYCCDFETSTLEWFKRDGYARVWAFSISEIGNPDNFKFGTNIDDFMSWCMNTKANYTCYFHNLKFDGEYIFYWLLKNGYECIEDKKARKDKTFTCLLSDTGLFYSVEVYFTVRGKKINKVTFIDSLKILNFSVEKIAKDFKLPINKLELDYDRYRPVGYKLQQYEIDYIRNDVEIMARALDIMFNEHLDKMTIGSDALSYYKKTLMSFDNYYPNIGLKDELIRKSYRGGWTYLNPLYKDTTVGEGLVIDKNSMYPSMMYECYMPFGDPVYFEGKYEDDKTHPLYIQMFSCSFKVKDGKLPTVQLKHTLGYMDNEYIETTNGRIETLVLTNVDLELFFEHYDVEYLEYHDGFKFKRIKGLFKNYIDHWMGEKIKAGKEGNGAKRQIAKLMLNSLYGKFGLGSSVRGKYPLLEDDIIRYKCYDRRDRDTIYCPVASFITSYARADIIRNSQAIRDYTLKKYGIDYYIYSDTDSIHCLKLSEDELKQFMRIDDYELGAYKVESSFIRAKFIRQKCYIEIDKDNKINSTIAGMPKRLGKYVNLNNFVSGFSIKADDPNFTEKKLTYKHVKGGVILVPTDFTIKS
;
A
#
# COMPACT_ATOMS: atom_id res chain seq x y z
N MET A 1 -22.90 24.14 -6.76
CA MET A 1 -22.96 22.76 -6.19
C MET A 1 -23.33 22.86 -4.72
N LYS A 2 -24.24 22.03 -4.19
CA LYS A 2 -24.53 22.02 -2.74
C LYS A 2 -23.23 21.68 -1.99
N LYS A 3 -22.78 22.54 -1.06
CA LYS A 3 -21.62 22.28 -0.20
C LYS A 3 -21.88 20.95 0.51
N LYS A 4 -21.04 19.93 0.26
CA LYS A 4 -21.14 18.65 0.97
C LYS A 4 -20.63 18.89 2.39
N ASN A 5 -21.45 18.61 3.39
CA ASN A 5 -21.04 18.69 4.80
C ASN A 5 -20.00 17.60 5.06
N ARG A 6 -18.75 18.00 5.26
CA ARG A 6 -17.60 17.12 5.43
C ARG A 6 -16.76 17.62 6.60
N TYR A 7 -16.34 16.70 7.46
CA TYR A 7 -15.57 17.00 8.65
C TYR A 7 -14.38 16.05 8.76
N CYS A 8 -13.27 16.52 9.31
CA CYS A 8 -12.22 15.65 9.84
C CYS A 8 -12.43 15.46 11.33
N CYS A 9 -12.25 14.24 11.82
CA CYS A 9 -12.45 13.87 13.21
C CYS A 9 -11.28 13.02 13.70
N ASP A 10 -11.04 13.07 15.00
CA ASP A 10 -10.02 12.25 15.68
C ASP A 10 -10.43 11.97 17.13
N PHE A 11 -9.95 10.85 17.68
CA PHE A 11 -10.11 10.50 19.09
C PHE A 11 -8.79 10.35 19.81
N GLU A 12 -8.71 10.97 20.97
CA GLU A 12 -7.69 10.64 21.95
C GLU A 12 -8.23 9.64 22.97
N THR A 13 -7.43 8.61 23.24
CA THR A 13 -7.92 7.41 23.94
C THR A 13 -7.00 6.96 25.06
N SER A 14 -7.54 6.16 25.98
CA SER A 14 -6.83 5.60 27.12
C SER A 14 -5.70 4.66 26.71
N THR A 15 -4.58 4.71 27.44
CA THR A 15 -3.44 3.80 27.24
C THR A 15 -3.61 2.47 27.99
N LEU A 16 -2.68 1.53 27.79
CA LEU A 16 -2.64 0.26 28.53
C LEU A 16 -2.63 0.45 30.05
N GLU A 17 -1.85 1.40 30.56
CA GLU A 17 -1.77 1.64 32.01
C GLU A 17 -3.09 2.16 32.58
N TRP A 18 -3.80 2.99 31.81
CA TRP A 18 -5.12 3.47 32.22
C TRP A 18 -6.15 2.35 32.17
N PHE A 19 -6.09 1.48 31.15
CA PHE A 19 -6.94 0.29 31.08
C PHE A 19 -6.71 -0.66 32.26
N LYS A 20 -5.45 -0.91 32.65
CA LYS A 20 -5.13 -1.73 33.84
C LYS A 20 -5.72 -1.14 35.13
N ARG A 21 -5.75 0.18 35.22
CA ARG A 21 -6.30 0.92 36.37
C ARG A 21 -7.83 0.96 36.37
N ASP A 22 -8.44 1.36 35.26
CA ASP A 22 -9.86 1.67 35.15
C ASP A 22 -10.70 0.44 34.77
N GLY A 23 -10.09 -0.59 34.16
CA GLY A 23 -10.75 -1.83 33.71
C GLY A 23 -11.51 -1.72 32.38
N TYR A 24 -11.48 -0.55 31.73
CA TYR A 24 -12.09 -0.32 30.41
C TYR A 24 -11.34 0.76 29.63
N ALA A 25 -11.35 0.63 28.30
CA ALA A 25 -10.81 1.62 27.39
C ALA A 25 -11.84 2.70 27.10
N ARG A 26 -11.40 3.94 26.89
CA ARG A 26 -12.30 5.06 26.61
C ARG A 26 -11.65 6.14 25.76
N VAL A 27 -12.50 6.88 25.07
CA VAL A 27 -12.19 8.19 24.50
C VAL A 27 -12.17 9.22 25.63
N TRP A 28 -11.08 9.99 25.75
CA TRP A 28 -10.96 11.09 26.72
C TRP A 28 -10.95 12.47 26.05
N ALA A 29 -10.74 12.53 24.74
CA ALA A 29 -11.03 13.71 23.93
C ALA A 29 -11.48 13.32 22.52
N PHE A 30 -12.31 14.17 21.91
CA PHE A 30 -12.56 14.13 20.47
C PHE A 30 -12.39 15.52 19.89
N SER A 31 -12.01 15.59 18.62
CA SER A 31 -11.91 16.83 17.86
C SER A 31 -12.64 16.70 16.52
N ILE A 32 -13.15 17.83 16.02
CA ILE A 32 -13.89 17.94 14.76
C ILE A 32 -13.48 19.24 14.08
N SER A 33 -13.06 19.17 12.82
CA SER A 33 -12.80 20.32 11.96
C SER A 33 -13.64 20.24 10.70
N GLU A 34 -14.32 21.32 10.31
CA GLU A 34 -15.01 21.38 9.02
C GLU A 34 -13.99 21.44 7.86
N ILE A 35 -14.19 20.61 6.84
CA ILE A 35 -13.35 20.59 5.64
C ILE A 35 -13.73 21.79 4.77
N GLY A 36 -12.74 22.62 4.45
CA GLY A 36 -12.93 23.91 3.75
C GLY A 36 -13.31 25.07 4.66
N ASN A 37 -13.42 24.87 5.98
CA ASN A 37 -13.59 25.93 6.97
C ASN A 37 -13.03 25.51 8.34
N PRO A 38 -11.69 25.38 8.47
CA PRO A 38 -11.07 24.83 9.68
C PRO A 38 -11.34 25.63 10.96
N ASP A 39 -11.70 26.91 10.83
CA ASP A 39 -12.08 27.77 11.96
C ASP A 39 -13.34 27.26 12.70
N ASN A 40 -14.19 26.46 12.04
CA ASN A 40 -15.31 25.76 12.66
C ASN A 40 -14.84 24.49 13.39
N PHE A 41 -13.97 24.70 14.37
CA PHE A 41 -13.40 23.67 15.21
C PHE A 41 -14.30 23.38 16.43
N LYS A 42 -14.51 22.10 16.73
CA LYS A 42 -15.25 21.62 17.90
C LYS A 42 -14.47 20.52 18.59
N PHE A 43 -14.64 20.40 19.89
CA PHE A 43 -14.03 19.33 20.68
C PHE A 43 -14.91 18.98 21.88
N GLY A 44 -14.61 17.86 22.51
CA GLY A 44 -15.21 17.44 23.78
C GLY A 44 -14.39 16.34 24.43
N THR A 45 -14.90 15.75 25.52
CA THR A 45 -14.09 14.91 26.44
C THR A 45 -14.58 13.47 26.59
N ASN A 46 -15.58 13.07 25.82
CA ASN A 46 -16.13 11.72 25.84
C ASN A 46 -16.82 11.38 24.51
N ILE A 47 -17.01 10.07 24.28
CA ILE A 47 -17.63 9.57 23.05
C ILE A 47 -19.14 9.83 22.97
N ASP A 48 -19.84 9.92 24.11
CA ASP A 48 -21.29 10.15 24.15
C ASP A 48 -21.63 11.51 23.54
N ASP A 49 -20.85 12.54 23.86
CA ASP A 49 -20.96 13.88 23.30
C ASP A 49 -20.66 13.90 21.79
N PHE A 50 -19.66 13.15 21.33
CA PHE A 50 -19.37 13.01 19.91
C PHE A 50 -20.53 12.35 19.15
N MET A 51 -21.05 11.24 19.67
CA MET A 51 -22.17 10.52 19.06
C MET A 51 -23.47 11.32 19.14
N SER A 52 -23.66 12.09 20.20
CA SER A 52 -24.78 13.03 20.35
C SER A 52 -24.68 14.18 19.35
N TRP A 53 -23.51 14.77 19.16
CA TRP A 53 -23.26 15.74 18.09
C TRP A 53 -23.62 15.13 16.73
N CYS A 54 -23.21 13.87 16.51
CA CYS A 54 -23.52 13.22 15.25
C CYS A 54 -25.03 13.07 15.01
N MET A 55 -25.75 12.59 16.03
CA MET A 55 -27.19 12.44 16.00
C MET A 55 -27.93 13.78 15.83
N ASN A 56 -27.47 14.84 16.48
CA ASN A 56 -28.15 16.14 16.55
C ASN A 56 -27.90 17.04 15.33
N THR A 57 -26.93 16.72 14.47
CA THR A 57 -26.66 17.49 13.25
C THR A 57 -27.83 17.44 12.24
N LYS A 58 -28.76 16.47 12.37
CA LYS A 58 -30.02 16.36 11.60
C LYS A 58 -29.81 16.51 10.08
N ALA A 59 -28.72 15.97 9.56
CA ALA A 59 -28.35 16.03 8.14
C ALA A 59 -27.55 14.80 7.73
N ASN A 60 -27.35 14.62 6.42
CA ASN A 60 -26.45 13.61 5.89
C ASN A 60 -25.09 14.25 5.63
N TYR A 61 -24.05 13.75 6.29
CA TYR A 61 -22.70 14.29 6.18
C TYR A 61 -21.65 13.18 6.33
N THR A 62 -20.39 13.55 6.09
CA THR A 62 -19.26 12.62 6.12
C THR A 62 -18.21 13.09 7.11
N CYS A 63 -17.74 12.17 7.94
CA CYS A 63 -16.64 12.38 8.87
C CYS A 63 -15.46 11.52 8.44
N TYR A 64 -14.29 12.12 8.33
CA TYR A 64 -13.05 11.45 7.96
C TYR A 64 -12.22 11.25 9.20
N PHE A 65 -11.89 9.99 9.50
CA PHE A 65 -10.90 9.62 10.53
C PHE A 65 -9.63 9.17 9.84
N HIS A 66 -8.47 9.57 10.34
CA HIS A 66 -7.20 9.16 9.77
C HIS A 66 -6.71 7.88 10.47
N ASN A 67 -6.90 6.73 9.82
CA ASN A 67 -6.83 5.38 10.41
C ASN A 67 -8.11 5.01 11.18
N LEU A 68 -9.26 5.06 10.51
CA LEU A 68 -10.59 4.67 11.05
C LEU A 68 -10.60 3.28 11.72
N LYS A 69 -9.65 2.40 11.40
CA LYS A 69 -9.49 1.12 12.09
C LYS A 69 -9.30 1.27 13.61
N PHE A 70 -8.68 2.34 14.08
CA PHE A 70 -8.49 2.58 15.51
C PHE A 70 -9.75 3.21 16.12
N ASP A 71 -10.15 4.39 15.64
CA ASP A 71 -11.31 5.14 16.14
C ASP A 71 -12.63 4.39 15.98
N GLY A 72 -12.75 3.65 14.88
CA GLY A 72 -13.92 2.84 14.55
C GLY A 72 -14.22 1.76 15.59
N GLU A 73 -13.22 1.27 16.33
CA GLU A 73 -13.43 0.30 17.42
C GLU A 73 -14.26 0.91 18.56
N TYR A 74 -13.98 2.17 18.91
CA TYR A 74 -14.73 2.91 19.92
C TYR A 74 -16.14 3.24 19.42
N ILE A 75 -16.29 3.60 18.15
CA ILE A 75 -17.60 3.81 17.51
C ILE A 75 -18.41 2.51 17.53
N PHE A 76 -17.84 1.38 17.13
CA PHE A 76 -18.53 0.09 17.15
C PHE A 76 -18.95 -0.32 18.56
N TYR A 77 -18.06 -0.16 19.55
CA TYR A 77 -18.40 -0.43 20.94
C TYR A 77 -19.58 0.42 21.41
N TRP A 78 -19.55 1.72 21.15
CA TRP A 78 -20.64 2.62 21.50
C TRP A 78 -21.96 2.22 20.81
N LEU A 79 -21.93 1.97 19.50
CA LEU A 79 -23.13 1.60 18.72
C LEU A 79 -23.77 0.34 19.26
N LEU A 80 -22.99 -0.74 19.42
CA LEU A 80 -23.49 -2.03 19.88
C LEU A 80 -24.00 -1.96 21.32
N LYS A 81 -23.38 -1.14 22.18
CA LYS A 81 -23.89 -0.88 23.54
C LYS A 81 -25.17 -0.07 23.59
N ASN A 82 -25.40 0.80 22.61
CA ASN A 82 -26.58 1.67 22.55
C ASN A 82 -27.73 1.11 21.70
N GLY A 83 -27.70 -0.20 21.43
CA GLY A 83 -28.76 -0.94 20.75
C GLY A 83 -28.79 -0.72 19.24
N TYR A 84 -27.66 -0.39 18.63
CA TYR A 84 -27.55 -0.36 17.17
C TYR A 84 -27.23 -1.75 16.62
N GLU A 85 -27.89 -2.11 15.53
CA GLU A 85 -27.69 -3.40 14.85
C GLU A 85 -26.82 -3.21 13.60
N CYS A 86 -25.83 -4.10 13.40
CA CYS A 86 -25.06 -4.15 12.17
C CYS A 86 -25.89 -4.81 11.06
N ILE A 87 -26.04 -4.14 9.93
CA ILE A 87 -26.73 -4.63 8.74
C ILE A 87 -25.76 -4.75 7.57
N GLU A 88 -25.93 -5.81 6.78
CA GLU A 88 -25.10 -6.04 5.60
C GLU A 88 -25.58 -5.22 4.40
N ASP A 89 -26.87 -5.25 4.09
CA ASP A 89 -27.47 -4.50 2.98
C ASP A 89 -28.10 -3.19 3.49
N LYS A 90 -27.72 -2.06 2.88
CA LYS A 90 -28.29 -0.72 3.12
C LYS A 90 -29.79 -0.63 2.85
N LYS A 91 -30.39 -1.61 2.17
CA LYS A 91 -31.85 -1.74 2.03
C LYS A 91 -32.53 -2.08 3.35
N ALA A 92 -31.85 -2.77 4.27
CA ALA A 92 -32.35 -3.10 5.61
C ALA A 92 -32.23 -1.93 6.62
N ARG A 93 -31.85 -0.72 6.15
CA ARG A 93 -31.70 0.45 7.02
C ARG A 93 -33.01 0.79 7.74
N LYS A 94 -32.89 0.96 9.05
CA LYS A 94 -33.95 1.44 9.96
C LYS A 94 -33.30 2.28 11.07
N ASP A 95 -34.11 2.84 11.95
CA ASP A 95 -33.61 3.52 13.16
C ASP A 95 -32.63 2.60 13.91
N LYS A 96 -31.54 3.19 14.41
CA LYS A 96 -30.48 2.47 15.14
C LYS A 96 -29.90 1.27 14.37
N THR A 97 -29.52 1.48 13.12
CA THR A 97 -28.72 0.50 12.37
C THR A 97 -27.42 1.11 11.86
N PHE A 98 -26.43 0.27 11.58
CA PHE A 98 -25.23 0.70 10.88
C PHE A 98 -24.76 -0.38 9.93
N THR A 99 -24.06 0.03 8.87
CA THR A 99 -23.36 -0.90 7.98
C THR A 99 -21.89 -0.49 7.88
N CYS A 100 -21.04 -1.40 7.47
CA CYS A 100 -19.61 -1.17 7.43
C CYS A 100 -18.94 -1.90 6.27
N LEU A 101 -17.93 -1.26 5.68
CA LEU A 101 -17.09 -1.84 4.64
C LEU A 101 -15.71 -2.13 5.23
N LEU A 102 -15.50 -3.38 5.62
CA LEU A 102 -14.23 -3.92 6.11
C LEU A 102 -13.79 -5.08 5.23
N SER A 103 -12.52 -5.15 4.85
CA SER A 103 -11.98 -6.34 4.17
C SER A 103 -11.81 -7.51 5.14
N ASP A 104 -11.72 -8.72 4.60
CA ASP A 104 -11.28 -9.93 5.31
C ASP A 104 -9.90 -9.80 5.95
N THR A 105 -9.00 -9.03 5.35
CA THR A 105 -7.68 -8.67 5.91
C THR A 105 -7.75 -7.61 7.02
N GLY A 106 -8.94 -7.11 7.35
CA GLY A 106 -9.15 -6.15 8.43
C GLY A 106 -8.74 -4.72 8.08
N LEU A 107 -8.86 -4.34 6.80
CA LEU A 107 -8.78 -2.95 6.35
C LEU A 107 -10.16 -2.30 6.43
N PHE A 108 -10.23 -1.12 7.03
CA PHE A 108 -11.47 -0.37 7.18
C PHE A 108 -11.56 0.65 6.06
N TYR A 109 -12.75 0.81 5.49
CA TYR A 109 -13.02 1.81 4.44
C TYR A 109 -14.10 2.79 4.87
N SER A 110 -15.22 2.29 5.38
CA SER A 110 -16.31 3.15 5.85
C SER A 110 -17.22 2.49 6.88
N VAL A 111 -17.88 3.30 7.69
CA VAL A 111 -18.98 2.93 8.58
C VAL A 111 -20.10 3.93 8.37
N GLU A 112 -21.30 3.46 8.03
CA GLU A 112 -22.48 4.29 7.83
C GLU A 112 -23.48 4.02 8.94
N VAL A 113 -23.78 5.04 9.75
CA VAL A 113 -24.67 4.94 10.91
C VAL A 113 -25.97 5.67 10.62
N TYR A 114 -27.09 4.96 10.76
CA TYR A 114 -28.44 5.48 10.61
C TYR A 114 -29.04 5.78 11.98
N PHE A 115 -29.17 7.07 12.31
CA PHE A 115 -29.80 7.51 13.55
C PHE A 115 -31.33 7.43 13.44
N THR A 116 -31.89 8.05 12.39
CA THR A 116 -33.32 8.01 12.10
C THR A 116 -33.59 7.84 10.61
N VAL A 117 -34.58 7.02 10.29
CA VAL A 117 -35.02 6.65 8.95
C VAL A 117 -36.54 6.80 8.89
N ARG A 118 -37.02 7.96 8.40
CA ARG A 118 -38.45 8.26 8.25
C ARG A 118 -38.78 8.42 6.76
N GLY A 119 -39.03 7.32 6.08
CA GLY A 119 -39.27 7.29 4.64
C GLY A 119 -38.08 7.85 3.85
N LYS A 120 -38.28 8.99 3.16
CA LYS A 120 -37.20 9.68 2.41
C LYS A 120 -36.30 10.54 3.30
N LYS A 121 -36.72 10.91 4.51
CA LYS A 121 -35.92 11.71 5.44
C LYS A 121 -35.02 10.77 6.24
N ILE A 122 -33.72 10.86 6.00
CA ILE A 122 -32.70 10.05 6.67
C ILE A 122 -31.77 11.01 7.41
N ASN A 123 -31.47 10.70 8.67
CA ASN A 123 -30.39 11.30 9.44
C ASN A 123 -29.29 10.26 9.60
N LYS A 124 -28.16 10.47 8.92
CA LYS A 124 -27.03 9.55 8.97
C LYS A 124 -25.69 10.27 8.94
N VAL A 125 -24.70 9.62 9.53
CA VAL A 125 -23.28 9.95 9.36
C VAL A 125 -22.59 8.82 8.61
N THR A 126 -21.65 9.19 7.74
CA THR A 126 -20.73 8.23 7.12
C THR A 126 -19.32 8.54 7.59
N PHE A 127 -18.72 7.62 8.33
CA PHE A 127 -17.32 7.64 8.68
C PHE A 127 -16.49 7.02 7.55
N ILE A 128 -15.43 7.69 7.11
CA ILE A 128 -14.53 7.23 6.05
C ILE A 128 -13.09 7.24 6.56
N ASP A 129 -12.32 6.21 6.20
CA ASP A 129 -10.90 6.17 6.48
C ASP A 129 -10.11 7.05 5.51
N SER A 130 -9.67 8.23 5.97
CA SER A 130 -8.85 9.14 5.15
C SER A 130 -7.47 8.56 4.83
N LEU A 131 -6.99 7.55 5.57
CA LEU A 131 -5.74 6.86 5.26
C LEU A 131 -5.82 6.10 3.93
N LYS A 132 -7.02 5.80 3.43
CA LYS A 132 -7.24 5.20 2.10
C LYS A 132 -7.16 6.22 0.95
N ILE A 133 -7.16 7.52 1.28
CA ILE A 133 -7.01 8.65 0.35
C ILE A 133 -5.58 9.20 0.46
N LEU A 134 -5.12 9.51 1.67
CA LEU A 134 -3.78 10.00 1.99
C LEU A 134 -3.06 8.94 2.82
N ASN A 135 -2.30 8.07 2.18
CA ASN A 135 -1.68 6.86 2.78
C ASN A 135 -0.36 7.15 3.53
N PHE A 136 -0.31 8.26 4.27
CA PHE A 136 0.86 8.72 5.04
C PHE A 136 0.42 9.18 6.42
N SER A 137 1.34 9.26 7.39
CA SER A 137 1.02 9.84 8.70
C SER A 137 0.64 11.33 8.59
N VAL A 138 -0.17 11.81 9.54
CA VAL A 138 -0.55 13.23 9.66
C VAL A 138 0.68 14.16 9.62
N GLU A 139 1.73 13.83 10.36
CA GLU A 139 3.01 14.57 10.36
C GLU A 139 3.64 14.64 8.96
N LYS A 140 3.70 13.50 8.26
CA LYS A 140 4.24 13.45 6.90
C LYS A 140 3.37 14.23 5.92
N ILE A 141 2.05 14.19 6.08
CA ILE A 141 1.11 14.98 5.25
C ILE A 141 1.39 16.46 5.46
N ALA A 142 1.45 16.95 6.70
CA ALA A 142 1.75 18.36 7.00
C ALA A 142 3.05 18.82 6.34
N LYS A 143 4.12 18.03 6.49
CA LYS A 143 5.43 18.33 5.89
C LYS A 143 5.41 18.28 4.37
N ASP A 144 4.93 17.20 3.77
CA ASP A 144 4.99 17.00 2.33
C ASP A 144 4.04 17.96 1.58
N PHE A 145 2.90 18.31 2.18
CA PHE A 145 1.96 19.28 1.62
C PHE A 145 2.38 20.72 1.88
N LYS A 146 3.41 20.94 2.72
CA LYS A 146 3.87 22.26 3.19
C LYS A 146 2.74 23.08 3.80
N LEU A 147 1.97 22.46 4.68
CA LEU A 147 0.89 23.14 5.39
C LEU A 147 1.45 24.18 6.38
N PRO A 148 0.69 25.24 6.71
CA PRO A 148 1.15 26.28 7.64
C PRO A 148 1.23 25.83 9.10
N ILE A 149 0.80 24.60 9.39
CA ILE A 149 0.75 24.01 10.72
C ILE A 149 1.42 22.64 10.69
N ASN A 150 2.01 22.25 11.82
CA ASN A 150 2.64 20.96 12.02
C ASN A 150 1.95 20.18 13.13
N LYS A 151 2.11 18.86 13.11
CA LYS A 151 1.68 18.00 14.20
C LYS A 151 2.45 18.39 15.47
N LEU A 152 1.73 18.55 16.57
CA LEU A 152 2.33 18.84 17.88
C LEU A 152 2.63 17.52 18.61
N GLU A 153 3.21 17.60 19.81
CA GLU A 153 3.47 16.44 20.66
C GLU A 153 2.51 16.42 21.86
N LEU A 154 2.22 15.22 22.36
CA LEU A 154 1.35 15.01 23.50
C LEU A 154 1.94 13.95 24.43
N ASP A 155 1.88 14.20 25.73
CA ASP A 155 2.17 13.19 26.75
C ASP A 155 1.00 12.20 26.86
N TYR A 156 1.21 10.99 26.32
CA TYR A 156 0.25 9.90 26.36
C TYR A 156 0.25 9.14 27.70
N ASP A 157 1.33 9.23 28.48
CA ASP A 157 1.45 8.51 29.75
C ASP A 157 0.68 9.21 30.88
N ARG A 158 0.55 10.53 30.80
CA ARG A 158 -0.23 11.34 31.75
C ARG A 158 -1.68 10.88 31.85
N TYR A 159 -2.06 10.30 32.99
CA TYR A 159 -3.44 9.88 33.26
C TYR A 159 -4.45 11.04 33.24
N ARG A 160 -5.53 10.87 32.47
CA ARG A 160 -6.63 11.84 32.36
C ARG A 160 -7.95 11.21 32.83
N PRO A 161 -8.43 11.45 34.07
CA PRO A 161 -9.63 10.81 34.62
C PRO A 161 -10.91 11.11 33.82
N VAL A 162 -11.99 10.37 34.08
CA VAL A 162 -13.33 10.73 33.59
C VAL A 162 -13.70 12.12 34.09
N GLY A 163 -14.23 12.97 33.21
CA GLY A 163 -14.53 14.37 33.52
C GLY A 163 -13.32 15.32 33.52
N TYR A 164 -12.15 14.84 33.08
CA TYR A 164 -10.96 15.67 32.90
C TYR A 164 -11.24 16.88 31.99
N LYS A 165 -10.75 18.05 32.41
CA LYS A 165 -10.80 19.28 31.62
C LYS A 165 -9.51 19.42 30.83
N LEU A 166 -9.64 19.51 29.51
CA LEU A 166 -8.50 19.68 28.60
C LEU A 166 -7.76 20.99 28.89
N GLN A 167 -6.44 20.92 28.88
CA GLN A 167 -5.58 22.09 28.92
C GLN A 167 -5.41 22.68 27.52
N GLN A 168 -5.05 23.96 27.44
CA GLN A 168 -4.97 24.66 26.15
C GLN A 168 -4.03 23.96 25.17
N TYR A 169 -2.86 23.49 25.62
CA TYR A 169 -1.91 22.78 24.74
C TYR A 169 -2.48 21.46 24.19
N GLU A 170 -3.36 20.79 24.93
CA GLU A 170 -4.04 19.55 24.48
C GLU A 170 -5.11 19.88 23.45
N ILE A 171 -5.83 20.98 23.64
CA ILE A 171 -6.79 21.51 22.67
C ILE A 171 -6.07 21.90 21.37
N ASP A 172 -4.92 22.57 21.48
CA ASP A 172 -4.10 22.97 20.33
C ASP A 172 -3.55 21.74 19.59
N TYR A 173 -3.10 20.72 20.33
CA TYR A 173 -2.67 19.44 19.76
C TYR A 173 -3.78 18.76 18.95
N ILE A 174 -4.94 18.49 19.57
CA ILE A 174 -6.04 17.78 18.89
C ILE A 174 -6.64 18.61 17.75
N ARG A 175 -6.55 19.96 17.83
CA ARG A 175 -6.93 20.86 16.73
C ARG A 175 -6.01 20.70 15.55
N ASN A 176 -4.70 20.76 15.76
CA ASN A 176 -3.72 20.66 14.67
C ASN A 176 -3.89 19.35 13.90
N ASP A 177 -4.13 18.23 14.58
CA ASP A 177 -4.30 16.93 13.92
C ASP A 177 -5.48 16.90 12.94
N VAL A 178 -6.67 17.33 13.38
CA VAL A 178 -7.85 17.38 12.48
C VAL A 178 -7.76 18.50 11.46
N GLU A 179 -7.10 19.62 11.76
CA GLU A 179 -6.95 20.74 10.86
C GLU A 179 -5.99 20.42 9.70
N ILE A 180 -4.85 19.76 9.99
CA ILE A 180 -3.91 19.27 8.98
C ILE A 180 -4.64 18.43 7.95
N MET A 181 -5.41 17.46 8.44
CA MET A 181 -6.16 16.56 7.59
C MET A 181 -7.32 17.26 6.87
N ALA A 182 -8.01 18.20 7.52
CA ALA A 182 -9.07 18.97 6.89
C ALA A 182 -8.56 19.83 5.73
N ARG A 183 -7.42 20.52 5.91
CA ARG A 183 -6.76 21.29 4.85
C ARG A 183 -6.28 20.39 3.72
N ALA A 184 -5.65 19.26 4.01
CA ALA A 184 -5.17 18.33 2.99
C ALA A 184 -6.31 17.72 2.15
N LEU A 185 -7.42 17.33 2.80
CA LEU A 185 -8.61 16.81 2.11
C LEU A 185 -9.35 17.90 1.32
N ASP A 186 -9.36 19.14 1.79
CA ASP A 186 -9.95 20.26 1.04
C ASP A 186 -9.21 20.47 -0.30
N ILE A 187 -7.88 20.44 -0.28
CA ILE A 187 -7.06 20.51 -1.51
C ILE A 187 -7.45 19.36 -2.47
N MET A 188 -7.55 18.12 -1.97
CA MET A 188 -7.97 16.97 -2.78
C MET A 188 -9.35 17.19 -3.43
N PHE A 189 -10.32 17.68 -2.66
CA PHE A 189 -11.69 17.87 -3.14
C PHE A 189 -11.83 19.03 -4.12
N ASN A 190 -11.01 20.07 -3.97
CA ASN A 190 -10.93 21.19 -4.92
C ASN A 190 -10.35 20.74 -6.27
N GLU A 191 -9.51 19.71 -6.27
CA GLU A 191 -9.02 19.01 -7.49
C GLU A 191 -10.01 17.93 -8.00
N HIS A 192 -11.25 17.90 -7.46
CA HIS A 192 -12.29 16.93 -7.80
C HIS A 192 -11.94 15.45 -7.52
N LEU A 193 -11.01 15.20 -6.60
CA LEU A 193 -10.61 13.87 -6.12
C LEU A 193 -11.43 13.52 -4.87
N ASP A 194 -12.67 13.09 -5.08
CA ASP A 194 -13.68 12.93 -4.03
C ASP A 194 -14.17 11.49 -3.79
N LYS A 195 -13.47 10.48 -4.34
CA LYS A 195 -13.76 9.07 -4.07
C LYS A 195 -13.23 8.64 -2.70
N MET A 196 -13.67 7.46 -2.27
CA MET A 196 -13.33 6.89 -0.96
C MET A 196 -11.85 6.45 -0.85
N THR A 197 -11.19 6.22 -1.98
CA THR A 197 -9.78 5.78 -2.01
C THR A 197 -9.07 6.45 -3.17
N ILE A 198 -7.78 6.74 -3.01
CA ILE A 198 -6.96 7.37 -4.04
C ILE A 198 -6.92 6.58 -5.35
N GLY A 199 -6.88 5.24 -5.28
CA GLY A 199 -6.96 4.43 -6.48
C GLY A 199 -8.32 4.55 -7.19
N SER A 200 -9.41 4.81 -6.45
CA SER A 200 -10.73 5.01 -7.06
C SER A 200 -10.82 6.38 -7.73
N ASP A 201 -10.15 7.40 -7.18
CA ASP A 201 -9.96 8.68 -7.86
C ASP A 201 -9.15 8.49 -9.16
N ALA A 202 -8.01 7.80 -9.08
CA ALA A 202 -7.16 7.48 -10.24
C ALA A 202 -7.94 6.80 -11.36
N LEU A 203 -8.67 5.72 -11.05
CA LEU A 203 -9.50 5.02 -12.02
C LEU A 203 -10.64 5.90 -12.55
N SER A 204 -11.31 6.66 -11.68
CA SER A 204 -12.41 7.54 -12.09
C SER A 204 -11.93 8.64 -13.02
N TYR A 205 -10.73 9.18 -12.80
CA TYR A 205 -10.10 10.15 -13.69
C TYR A 205 -9.73 9.48 -15.01
N TYR A 206 -9.09 8.31 -14.97
CA TYR A 206 -8.70 7.57 -16.17
C TYR A 206 -9.89 7.22 -17.07
N LYS A 207 -11.00 6.74 -16.50
CA LYS A 207 -12.25 6.47 -17.24
C LYS A 207 -12.81 7.71 -17.94
N LYS A 208 -12.63 8.91 -17.37
CA LYS A 208 -13.05 10.16 -18.02
C LYS A 208 -12.13 10.56 -19.18
N THR A 209 -10.84 10.20 -19.10
CA THR A 209 -9.86 10.54 -20.14
C THR A 209 -9.83 9.56 -21.30
N LEU A 210 -10.29 8.31 -21.12
CA LEU A 210 -10.34 7.29 -22.15
C LEU A 210 -11.77 7.11 -22.66
N MET A 211 -12.06 7.60 -23.87
CA MET A 211 -13.30 7.28 -24.57
C MET A 211 -13.42 5.76 -24.77
N SER A 212 -14.61 5.21 -24.58
CA SER A 212 -14.90 3.79 -24.78
C SER A 212 -14.08 2.84 -23.88
N PHE A 213 -13.88 3.21 -22.61
CA PHE A 213 -13.17 2.39 -21.62
C PHE A 213 -13.60 0.91 -21.64
N ASP A 214 -14.92 0.66 -21.65
CA ASP A 214 -15.45 -0.70 -21.59
C ASP A 214 -15.22 -1.52 -22.89
N ASN A 215 -14.95 -0.86 -24.04
CA ASN A 215 -14.56 -1.55 -25.27
C ASN A 215 -13.11 -2.03 -25.23
N TYR A 216 -12.23 -1.26 -24.58
CA TYR A 216 -10.83 -1.65 -24.39
C TYR A 216 -10.68 -2.68 -23.26
N TYR A 217 -11.52 -2.57 -22.24
CA TYR A 217 -11.43 -3.37 -21.01
C TYR A 217 -12.79 -4.04 -20.72
N PRO A 218 -13.23 -4.99 -21.57
CA PRO A 218 -14.48 -5.70 -21.36
C PRO A 218 -14.40 -6.57 -20.10
N ASN A 219 -15.56 -6.86 -19.50
CA ASN A 219 -15.62 -7.84 -18.41
C ASN A 219 -15.37 -9.24 -18.96
N ILE A 220 -14.24 -9.84 -18.58
CA ILE A 220 -13.79 -11.15 -19.09
C ILE A 220 -14.31 -12.35 -18.25
N GLY A 221 -15.14 -12.10 -17.23
CA GLY A 221 -15.78 -13.12 -16.41
C GLY A 221 -14.80 -14.10 -15.77
N LEU A 222 -15.12 -15.40 -15.84
CA LEU A 222 -14.32 -16.47 -15.24
C LEU A 222 -12.89 -16.58 -15.82
N LYS A 223 -12.64 -16.07 -17.03
CA LYS A 223 -11.29 -16.05 -17.62
C LYS A 223 -10.31 -15.24 -16.78
N ASP A 224 -10.80 -14.25 -16.02
CA ASP A 224 -9.99 -13.43 -15.12
C ASP A 224 -9.23 -14.29 -14.10
N GLU A 225 -9.86 -15.30 -13.51
CA GLU A 225 -9.25 -16.14 -12.48
C GLU A 225 -8.06 -16.95 -13.04
N LEU A 226 -8.20 -17.49 -14.25
CA LEU A 226 -7.13 -18.22 -14.92
C LEU A 226 -5.97 -17.28 -15.30
N ILE A 227 -6.29 -16.14 -15.91
CA ILE A 227 -5.31 -15.12 -16.31
C ILE A 227 -4.57 -14.56 -15.09
N ARG A 228 -5.26 -14.37 -13.97
CA ARG A 228 -4.72 -13.83 -12.72
C ARG A 228 -3.63 -14.70 -12.11
N LYS A 229 -3.53 -15.98 -12.46
CA LYS A 229 -2.39 -16.83 -12.06
C LYS A 229 -1.04 -16.31 -12.58
N SER A 230 -1.05 -15.53 -13.66
CA SER A 230 0.12 -14.80 -14.18
C SER A 230 0.42 -13.50 -13.43
N TYR A 231 -0.53 -12.96 -12.67
CA TYR A 231 -0.38 -11.67 -12.00
C TYR A 231 0.51 -11.81 -10.77
N ARG A 232 1.71 -11.19 -10.84
CA ARG A 232 2.71 -11.19 -9.78
C ARG A 232 3.13 -9.76 -9.42
N GLY A 233 3.65 -9.57 -8.22
CA GLY A 233 4.14 -8.28 -7.75
C GLY A 233 5.51 -7.88 -8.35
N GLY A 234 6.17 -6.93 -7.71
CA GLY A 234 7.54 -6.53 -8.05
C GLY A 234 8.58 -7.62 -7.75
N TRP A 235 9.76 -7.47 -8.35
CA TRP A 235 10.90 -8.33 -8.08
C TRP A 235 11.66 -7.82 -6.86
N THR A 236 11.72 -8.62 -5.79
CA THR A 236 12.44 -8.26 -4.56
C THR A 236 13.46 -9.36 -4.26
N TYR A 237 14.73 -9.14 -4.53
CA TYR A 237 15.75 -10.20 -4.47
C TYR A 237 17.02 -9.70 -3.81
N LEU A 238 17.57 -10.50 -2.89
CA LEU A 238 18.88 -10.29 -2.27
C LEU A 238 19.82 -11.34 -2.85
N ASN A 239 20.92 -10.89 -3.45
CA ASN A 239 21.96 -11.78 -3.93
C ASN A 239 22.56 -12.57 -2.74
N PRO A 240 22.53 -13.91 -2.77
CA PRO A 240 23.04 -14.76 -1.69
C PRO A 240 24.49 -14.44 -1.28
N LEU A 241 25.33 -13.95 -2.20
CA LEU A 241 26.71 -13.54 -1.92
C LEU A 241 26.80 -12.44 -0.84
N TYR A 242 25.77 -11.62 -0.73
CA TYR A 242 25.72 -10.47 0.16
C TYR A 242 24.82 -10.69 1.37
N LYS A 243 24.24 -11.89 1.53
CA LYS A 243 23.39 -12.22 2.67
C LYS A 243 24.22 -12.25 3.96
N ASP A 244 23.76 -11.48 4.95
CA ASP A 244 24.37 -11.32 6.28
C ASP A 244 25.83 -10.80 6.25
N THR A 245 26.24 -10.19 5.14
CA THR A 245 27.59 -9.65 4.96
C THR A 245 27.57 -8.12 4.99
N THR A 246 28.57 -7.52 5.65
CA THR A 246 28.80 -6.07 5.59
C THR A 246 29.53 -5.75 4.29
N VAL A 247 28.95 -4.85 3.50
CA VAL A 247 29.55 -4.35 2.24
C VAL A 247 30.14 -2.96 2.43
N GLY A 248 31.08 -2.60 1.56
CA GLY A 248 31.70 -1.28 1.50
C GLY A 248 30.82 -0.25 0.77
N GLU A 249 31.47 0.67 0.04
CA GLU A 249 30.77 1.75 -0.64
C GLU A 249 29.86 1.26 -1.77
N GLY A 250 28.69 1.88 -1.90
CA GLY A 250 27.72 1.54 -2.93
C GLY A 250 26.67 2.60 -3.18
N LEU A 251 25.75 2.26 -4.07
CA LEU A 251 24.72 3.13 -4.62
C LEU A 251 23.33 2.47 -4.48
N VAL A 252 22.33 3.33 -4.29
CA VAL A 252 20.92 2.98 -4.45
C VAL A 252 20.40 3.73 -5.66
N ILE A 253 19.93 2.98 -6.66
CA ILE A 253 19.47 3.49 -7.94
C ILE A 253 17.99 3.15 -8.07
N ASP A 254 17.14 4.14 -8.32
CA ASP A 254 15.69 3.98 -8.30
C ASP A 254 15.08 4.46 -9.63
N LYS A 255 14.09 3.74 -10.15
CA LYS A 255 13.44 4.11 -11.41
C LYS A 255 12.32 5.12 -11.19
N ASN A 256 12.37 6.22 -11.93
CA ASN A 256 11.37 7.28 -11.88
C ASN A 256 9.99 6.79 -12.37
N SER A 257 9.11 6.48 -11.41
CA SER A 257 7.74 6.03 -11.66
C SER A 257 7.69 4.74 -12.50
N MET A 258 8.30 3.65 -12.01
CA MET A 258 8.39 2.34 -12.68
C MET A 258 7.08 1.90 -13.36
N TYR A 259 5.98 1.69 -12.62
CA TYR A 259 4.73 1.22 -13.24
C TYR A 259 4.12 2.22 -14.24
N PRO A 260 4.01 3.53 -13.95
CA PRO A 260 3.63 4.52 -14.95
C PRO A 260 4.51 4.49 -16.22
N SER A 261 5.83 4.32 -16.11
CA SER A 261 6.70 4.25 -17.28
C SER A 261 6.36 3.03 -18.17
N MET A 262 6.07 1.87 -17.57
CA MET A 262 5.63 0.69 -18.33
C MET A 262 4.29 0.92 -19.03
N MET A 263 3.35 1.60 -18.36
CA MET A 263 2.06 2.00 -18.94
C MET A 263 2.20 2.99 -20.11
N TYR A 264 3.26 3.79 -20.09
CA TYR A 264 3.55 4.80 -21.11
C TYR A 264 4.23 4.19 -22.35
N GLU A 265 5.25 3.36 -22.14
CA GLU A 265 6.20 2.93 -23.18
C GLU A 265 5.86 1.57 -23.80
N CYS A 266 5.25 0.66 -23.04
CA CYS A 266 5.04 -0.73 -23.43
C CYS A 266 3.69 -0.96 -24.11
N TYR A 267 3.61 -2.06 -24.88
CA TYR A 267 2.34 -2.52 -25.43
C TYR A 267 1.46 -3.10 -24.32
N MET A 268 0.18 -2.75 -24.31
CA MET A 268 -0.79 -3.22 -23.30
C MET A 268 -1.86 -4.11 -23.94
N PRO A 269 -2.32 -5.17 -23.24
CA PRO A 269 -3.41 -6.02 -23.71
C PRO A 269 -4.75 -5.28 -23.63
N PHE A 270 -5.65 -5.54 -24.58
CA PHE A 270 -7.01 -4.99 -24.58
C PHE A 270 -7.99 -5.92 -25.32
N GLY A 271 -9.29 -5.67 -25.15
CA GLY A 271 -10.38 -6.42 -25.78
C GLY A 271 -10.68 -7.75 -25.10
N ASP A 272 -11.41 -8.64 -25.78
CA ASP A 272 -11.65 -9.98 -25.23
C ASP A 272 -10.44 -10.90 -25.48
N PRO A 273 -9.98 -11.67 -24.46
CA PRO A 273 -8.96 -12.68 -24.65
C PRO A 273 -9.46 -13.87 -25.47
N VAL A 274 -8.60 -14.34 -26.36
CA VAL A 274 -8.83 -15.54 -27.18
C VAL A 274 -8.06 -16.70 -26.56
N TYR A 275 -8.77 -17.78 -26.24
CA TYR A 275 -8.16 -19.02 -25.75
C TYR A 275 -7.41 -19.74 -26.87
N PHE A 276 -6.32 -20.42 -26.54
CA PHE A 276 -5.63 -21.34 -27.42
C PHE A 276 -5.16 -22.57 -26.64
N GLU A 277 -5.05 -23.71 -27.33
CA GLU A 277 -4.52 -24.96 -26.78
C GLU A 277 -3.06 -25.16 -27.20
N GLY A 278 -2.30 -25.85 -26.35
CA GLY A 278 -0.89 -26.13 -26.57
C GLY A 278 0.00 -24.89 -26.47
N LYS A 279 1.04 -24.86 -27.32
CA LYS A 279 1.99 -23.75 -27.39
C LYS A 279 1.41 -22.60 -28.22
N TYR A 280 1.60 -21.37 -27.76
CA TYR A 280 1.28 -20.20 -28.57
C TYR A 280 1.97 -20.24 -29.95
N GLU A 281 1.19 -20.01 -31.00
CA GLU A 281 1.65 -19.79 -32.37
C GLU A 281 1.57 -18.31 -32.73
N ASP A 282 2.56 -17.81 -33.47
CA ASP A 282 2.65 -16.39 -33.83
C ASP A 282 1.37 -15.89 -34.50
N ASP A 283 0.71 -14.93 -33.85
CA ASP A 283 -0.51 -14.30 -34.31
C ASP A 283 -0.32 -12.79 -34.30
N LYS A 284 -0.13 -12.21 -35.49
CA LYS A 284 0.04 -10.76 -35.67
C LYS A 284 -1.12 -9.93 -35.12
N THR A 285 -2.33 -10.51 -35.03
CA THR A 285 -3.51 -9.83 -34.48
C THR A 285 -3.61 -9.95 -32.97
N HIS A 286 -3.05 -11.02 -32.38
CA HIS A 286 -3.00 -11.26 -30.93
C HIS A 286 -1.57 -11.59 -30.46
N PRO A 287 -0.65 -10.62 -30.53
CA PRO A 287 0.79 -10.85 -30.30
C PRO A 287 1.20 -10.90 -28.82
N LEU A 288 0.35 -10.46 -27.89
CA LEU A 288 0.59 -10.64 -26.45
C LEU A 288 -0.12 -11.91 -26.01
N TYR A 289 0.51 -12.69 -25.15
CA TYR A 289 -0.10 -13.92 -24.65
C TYR A 289 0.32 -14.25 -23.23
N ILE A 290 -0.49 -15.09 -22.58
CA ILE A 290 -0.19 -15.73 -21.31
C ILE A 290 -0.23 -17.23 -21.58
N GLN A 291 0.85 -17.92 -21.22
CA GLN A 291 1.03 -19.35 -21.45
C GLN A 291 0.99 -20.10 -20.12
N MET A 292 0.17 -21.14 -20.05
CA MET A 292 0.25 -22.18 -19.03
C MET A 292 1.08 -23.35 -19.57
N PHE A 293 2.04 -23.81 -18.77
CA PHE A 293 2.94 -24.91 -19.13
C PHE A 293 3.49 -25.58 -17.87
N SER A 294 3.87 -26.84 -17.98
CA SER A 294 4.56 -27.58 -16.94
C SER A 294 6.04 -27.73 -17.28
N CYS A 295 6.91 -27.52 -16.31
CA CYS A 295 8.35 -27.63 -16.51
C CYS A 295 9.12 -28.06 -15.28
N SER A 296 10.30 -28.62 -15.51
CA SER A 296 11.39 -28.67 -14.53
C SER A 296 12.54 -27.82 -15.06
N PHE A 297 13.15 -27.05 -14.16
CA PHE A 297 14.17 -26.07 -14.54
C PHE A 297 15.22 -25.84 -13.45
N LYS A 298 16.34 -25.25 -13.88
CA LYS A 298 17.44 -24.76 -13.06
C LYS A 298 17.97 -23.43 -13.62
N VAL A 299 18.35 -22.50 -12.76
CA VAL A 299 18.95 -21.22 -13.17
C VAL A 299 20.25 -21.50 -13.92
N LYS A 300 20.42 -20.82 -15.06
CA LYS A 300 21.64 -20.84 -15.86
C LYS A 300 22.81 -20.29 -15.06
N ASP A 301 24.01 -20.78 -15.34
CA ASP A 301 25.21 -20.26 -14.69
C ASP A 301 25.34 -18.74 -14.93
N GLY A 302 25.70 -18.01 -13.87
CA GLY A 302 25.79 -16.55 -13.88
C GLY A 302 24.44 -15.79 -13.97
N LYS A 303 23.29 -16.46 -14.08
CA LYS A 303 21.97 -15.79 -14.17
C LYS A 303 21.29 -15.60 -12.82
N LEU A 304 20.43 -14.59 -12.75
CA LEU A 304 19.61 -14.28 -11.57
C LEU A 304 18.27 -15.04 -11.64
N PRO A 305 17.73 -15.53 -10.51
CA PRO A 305 16.43 -16.22 -10.52
C PRO A 305 15.26 -15.23 -10.71
N THR A 306 14.26 -15.62 -11.50
CA THR A 306 13.13 -14.76 -11.91
C THR A 306 11.76 -15.32 -11.52
N VAL A 307 11.67 -16.59 -11.15
CA VAL A 307 10.42 -17.28 -10.81
C VAL A 307 10.23 -17.40 -9.30
N GLN A 308 9.01 -17.16 -8.80
CA GLN A 308 8.57 -17.52 -7.45
C GLN A 308 7.43 -18.53 -7.53
N LEU A 309 7.44 -19.56 -6.68
CA LEU A 309 6.34 -20.52 -6.55
C LEU A 309 5.59 -20.22 -5.25
N LYS A 310 4.43 -19.55 -5.35
CA LYS A 310 3.61 -19.16 -4.20
C LYS A 310 2.52 -20.19 -3.96
N HIS A 311 2.25 -20.48 -2.70
CA HIS A 311 1.26 -21.45 -2.25
C HIS A 311 1.51 -22.87 -2.79
N THR A 312 2.77 -23.19 -3.10
CA THR A 312 3.21 -24.50 -3.58
C THR A 312 3.92 -25.23 -2.45
N LEU A 313 3.47 -26.44 -2.13
CA LEU A 313 4.05 -27.25 -1.06
C LEU A 313 5.54 -27.56 -1.35
N GLY A 314 6.40 -27.17 -0.41
CA GLY A 314 7.84 -27.37 -0.48
C GLY A 314 8.64 -26.14 -0.93
N TYR A 315 8.01 -25.01 -1.24
CA TYR A 315 8.68 -23.75 -1.53
C TYR A 315 8.21 -22.64 -0.59
N MET A 316 9.08 -21.69 -0.26
CA MET A 316 8.69 -20.50 0.49
C MET A 316 8.12 -19.43 -0.47
N ASP A 317 6.99 -18.83 -0.11
CA ASP A 317 6.27 -17.85 -0.97
C ASP A 317 7.11 -16.63 -1.39
N ASN A 318 8.17 -16.31 -0.64
CA ASN A 318 9.07 -15.19 -0.91
C ASN A 318 10.39 -15.59 -1.59
N GLU A 319 10.63 -16.89 -1.78
CA GLU A 319 11.84 -17.41 -2.40
C GLU A 319 11.78 -17.32 -3.93
N TYR A 320 12.90 -16.92 -4.54
CA TYR A 320 13.10 -17.01 -5.97
C TYR A 320 13.80 -18.32 -6.28
N ILE A 321 13.18 -19.13 -7.13
CA ILE A 321 13.54 -20.54 -7.31
C ILE A 321 14.80 -20.65 -8.17
N GLU A 322 15.84 -21.26 -7.61
CA GLU A 322 17.06 -21.57 -8.35
C GLU A 322 16.95 -22.90 -9.11
N THR A 323 16.24 -23.87 -8.56
CA THR A 323 15.96 -25.15 -9.21
C THR A 323 14.71 -25.80 -8.65
N THR A 324 14.05 -26.57 -9.50
CA THR A 324 12.93 -27.45 -9.13
C THR A 324 13.40 -28.84 -8.67
N ASN A 325 14.71 -29.14 -8.75
CA ASN A 325 15.28 -30.46 -8.44
C ASN A 325 14.54 -31.61 -9.16
N GLY A 326 14.23 -31.41 -10.44
CA GLY A 326 13.50 -32.40 -11.27
C GLY A 326 11.99 -32.48 -10.99
N ARG A 327 11.44 -31.73 -10.02
CA ARG A 327 10.00 -31.64 -9.82
C ARG A 327 9.36 -30.89 -10.97
N ILE A 328 8.26 -31.42 -11.50
CA ILE A 328 7.48 -30.75 -12.54
C ILE A 328 6.53 -29.77 -11.86
N GLU A 329 6.67 -28.50 -12.19
CA GLU A 329 5.86 -27.41 -11.66
C GLU A 329 5.08 -26.74 -12.79
N THR A 330 3.83 -26.36 -12.51
CA THR A 330 3.00 -25.62 -13.49
C THR A 330 3.18 -24.12 -13.30
N LEU A 331 3.60 -23.45 -14.36
CA LEU A 331 3.73 -22.00 -14.42
C LEU A 331 2.68 -21.41 -15.35
N VAL A 332 2.21 -20.21 -14.99
CA VAL A 332 1.36 -19.36 -15.84
C VAL A 332 2.08 -18.02 -15.97
N LEU A 333 2.65 -17.74 -17.14
CA LEU A 333 3.50 -16.56 -17.38
C LEU A 333 2.98 -15.73 -18.54
N THR A 334 3.10 -14.41 -18.44
CA THR A 334 2.96 -13.55 -19.64
C THR A 334 4.12 -13.87 -20.60
N ASN A 335 3.97 -13.55 -21.89
CA ASN A 335 5.06 -13.76 -22.85
C ASN A 335 6.33 -12.98 -22.50
N VAL A 336 6.21 -11.91 -21.70
CA VAL A 336 7.35 -11.12 -21.20
C VAL A 336 8.10 -11.87 -20.11
N ASP A 337 7.39 -12.41 -19.12
CA ASP A 337 8.02 -13.24 -18.08
C ASP A 337 8.52 -14.57 -18.66
N LEU A 338 7.84 -15.12 -19.66
CA LEU A 338 8.22 -16.37 -20.33
C LEU A 338 9.53 -16.22 -21.10
N GLU A 339 9.70 -15.12 -21.84
CA GLU A 339 10.96 -14.79 -22.50
C GLU A 339 12.09 -14.68 -21.47
N LEU A 340 11.86 -13.90 -20.40
CA LEU A 340 12.82 -13.74 -19.31
C LEU A 340 13.15 -15.07 -18.60
N PHE A 341 12.16 -15.95 -18.46
CA PHE A 341 12.34 -17.30 -17.92
C PHE A 341 13.31 -18.10 -18.79
N PHE A 342 13.09 -18.18 -20.11
CA PHE A 342 14.00 -18.91 -20.99
C PHE A 342 15.38 -18.25 -21.12
N GLU A 343 15.50 -16.93 -20.95
CA GLU A 343 16.79 -16.24 -20.86
C GLU A 343 17.61 -16.69 -19.63
N HIS A 344 16.94 -16.95 -18.50
CA HIS A 344 17.58 -17.15 -17.20
C HIS A 344 17.64 -18.61 -16.71
N TYR A 345 16.87 -19.51 -17.30
CA TYR A 345 16.76 -20.89 -16.87
C TYR A 345 17.08 -21.90 -17.97
N ASP A 346 17.76 -22.97 -17.59
CA ASP A 346 17.83 -24.22 -18.34
C ASP A 346 16.61 -25.06 -17.99
N VAL A 347 15.91 -25.54 -19.02
CA VAL A 347 14.64 -26.26 -18.89
C VAL A 347 14.84 -27.70 -19.33
N GLU A 348 14.64 -28.63 -18.40
CA GLU A 348 14.89 -30.07 -18.61
C GLU A 348 13.63 -30.77 -19.14
N TYR A 349 12.48 -30.43 -18.58
CA TYR A 349 11.16 -30.88 -19.03
C TYR A 349 10.29 -29.68 -19.37
N LEU A 350 9.54 -29.77 -20.47
CA LEU A 350 8.63 -28.71 -20.91
C LEU A 350 7.42 -29.30 -21.65
N GLU A 351 6.23 -29.04 -21.11
CA GLU A 351 4.95 -29.38 -21.70
C GLU A 351 4.06 -28.14 -21.74
N TYR A 352 3.62 -27.74 -22.94
CA TYR A 352 2.70 -26.62 -23.11
C TYR A 352 1.26 -27.12 -23.00
N HIS A 353 0.46 -26.45 -22.16
CA HIS A 353 -0.93 -26.83 -21.90
C HIS A 353 -1.90 -26.02 -22.75
N ASP A 354 -2.02 -24.73 -22.44
CA ASP A 354 -2.95 -23.81 -23.06
C ASP A 354 -2.58 -22.36 -22.72
N GLY A 355 -3.39 -21.41 -23.17
CA GLY A 355 -3.24 -20.03 -22.74
C GLY A 355 -4.28 -19.08 -23.30
N PHE A 356 -4.02 -17.79 -23.12
CA PHE A 356 -4.84 -16.70 -23.65
C PHE A 356 -3.97 -15.74 -24.44
N LYS A 357 -4.42 -15.36 -25.64
CA LYS A 357 -3.78 -14.35 -26.48
C LYS A 357 -4.64 -13.09 -26.58
N PHE A 358 -3.97 -11.95 -26.73
CA PHE A 358 -4.53 -10.61 -26.59
C PHE A 358 -4.08 -9.72 -27.75
N LYS A 359 -5.00 -8.87 -28.21
CA LYS A 359 -4.62 -7.72 -29.03
C LYS A 359 -3.74 -6.78 -28.20
N ARG A 360 -2.87 -6.04 -28.87
CA ARG A 360 -1.95 -5.10 -28.21
C ARG A 360 -2.09 -3.69 -28.74
N ILE A 361 -1.90 -2.71 -27.87
CA ILE A 361 -1.95 -1.29 -28.23
C ILE A 361 -0.97 -0.49 -27.36
N LYS A 362 -0.39 0.57 -27.93
CA LYS A 362 0.39 1.57 -27.18
C LYS A 362 -0.40 2.85 -27.03
N GLY A 363 -0.17 3.60 -25.96
CA GLY A 363 -0.70 4.95 -25.77
C GLY A 363 -2.04 5.05 -25.05
N LEU A 364 -2.67 3.94 -24.64
CA LEU A 364 -3.95 3.98 -23.87
C LEU A 364 -3.85 4.74 -22.54
N PHE A 365 -2.65 4.85 -21.97
CA PHE A 365 -2.40 5.58 -20.72
C PHE A 365 -1.70 6.93 -20.93
N LYS A 366 -1.35 7.28 -22.17
CA LYS A 366 -0.50 8.45 -22.48
C LYS A 366 -1.08 9.74 -21.90
N ASN A 367 -2.34 10.06 -22.24
CA ASN A 367 -3.00 11.29 -21.76
C ASN A 367 -3.09 11.36 -20.23
N TYR A 368 -3.33 10.23 -19.57
CA TYR A 368 -3.39 10.15 -18.11
C TYR A 368 -2.03 10.45 -17.49
N ILE A 369 -0.99 9.81 -17.99
CA ILE A 369 0.37 9.92 -17.47
C ILE A 369 0.94 11.29 -17.76
N ASP A 370 0.79 11.80 -18.99
CA ASP A 370 1.25 13.14 -19.39
C ASP A 370 0.65 14.23 -18.51
N HIS A 371 -0.66 14.14 -18.21
CA HIS A 371 -1.33 15.08 -17.32
C HIS A 371 -0.71 15.07 -15.92
N TRP A 372 -0.66 13.91 -15.25
CA TRP A 372 -0.18 13.84 -13.86
C TRP A 372 1.34 14.03 -13.75
N MET A 373 2.13 13.63 -14.74
CA MET A 373 3.56 13.96 -14.79
C MET A 373 3.77 15.47 -14.98
N GLY A 374 3.00 16.11 -15.86
CA GLY A 374 3.00 17.55 -16.05
C GLY A 374 2.69 18.30 -14.76
N GLU A 375 1.61 17.93 -14.07
CA GLU A 375 1.23 18.52 -12.77
C GLU A 375 2.31 18.27 -11.70
N LYS A 376 2.90 17.08 -11.64
CA LYS A 376 4.00 16.76 -10.70
C LYS A 376 5.22 17.66 -10.92
N ILE A 377 5.63 17.85 -12.17
CA ILE A 377 6.80 18.67 -12.54
C ILE A 377 6.51 20.15 -12.28
N LYS A 378 5.35 20.65 -12.75
CA LYS A 378 4.91 22.03 -12.54
C LYS A 378 4.86 22.38 -11.05
N ALA A 379 4.19 21.55 -10.25
CA ALA A 379 4.10 21.73 -8.81
C ALA A 379 5.47 21.68 -8.12
N GLY A 380 6.39 20.84 -8.62
CA GLY A 380 7.78 20.81 -8.17
C GLY A 380 8.50 22.15 -8.38
N LYS A 381 8.38 22.73 -9.58
CA LYS A 381 8.98 24.02 -9.95
C LYS A 381 8.36 25.20 -9.18
N GLU A 382 7.05 25.17 -8.98
CA GLU A 382 6.30 26.19 -8.21
C GLU A 382 6.45 26.03 -6.69
N GLY A 383 7.09 24.95 -6.23
CA GLY A 383 7.23 24.65 -4.80
C GLY A 383 5.94 24.19 -4.11
N ASN A 384 4.88 23.87 -4.87
CA ASN A 384 3.60 23.38 -4.35
C ASN A 384 3.69 21.91 -3.93
N GLY A 385 3.97 21.69 -2.64
CA GLY A 385 4.15 20.34 -2.07
C GLY A 385 2.90 19.47 -2.21
N ALA A 386 1.72 20.03 -1.91
CA ALA A 386 0.46 19.30 -1.96
C ALA A 386 0.16 18.77 -3.37
N LYS A 387 0.15 19.64 -4.39
CA LYS A 387 -0.12 19.22 -5.78
C LYS A 387 0.89 18.19 -6.28
N ARG A 388 2.16 18.34 -5.93
CA ARG A 388 3.21 17.38 -6.29
C ARG A 388 2.92 15.99 -5.69
N GLN A 389 2.49 15.91 -4.43
CA GLN A 389 2.14 14.63 -3.80
C GLN A 389 0.88 14.02 -4.39
N ILE A 390 -0.15 14.84 -4.64
CA ILE A 390 -1.40 14.38 -5.28
C ILE A 390 -1.10 13.75 -6.64
N ALA A 391 -0.30 14.43 -7.47
CA ALA A 391 0.08 13.92 -8.76
C ALA A 391 0.88 12.59 -8.67
N LYS A 392 1.82 12.49 -7.72
CA LYS A 392 2.55 11.24 -7.45
C LYS A 392 1.60 10.10 -7.03
N LEU A 393 0.64 10.39 -6.16
CA LEU A 393 -0.36 9.44 -5.71
C LEU A 393 -1.24 8.93 -6.86
N MET A 394 -1.70 9.83 -7.73
CA MET A 394 -2.52 9.48 -8.90
C MET A 394 -1.76 8.60 -9.89
N LEU A 395 -0.49 8.90 -10.16
CA LEU A 395 0.37 8.06 -11.03
C LEU A 395 0.50 6.64 -10.48
N ASN A 396 0.81 6.50 -9.19
CA ASN A 396 1.12 5.20 -8.60
C ASN A 396 -0.11 4.34 -8.27
N SER A 397 -1.30 4.94 -8.18
CA SER A 397 -2.51 4.23 -7.69
C SER A 397 -3.36 3.61 -8.79
N LEU A 398 -3.15 3.96 -10.06
CA LEU A 398 -4.02 3.50 -11.17
C LEU A 398 -3.85 2.00 -11.47
N TYR A 399 -2.61 1.52 -11.63
CA TYR A 399 -2.36 0.15 -12.09
C TYR A 399 -2.99 -0.90 -11.16
N GLY A 400 -2.93 -0.68 -9.84
CA GLY A 400 -3.45 -1.61 -8.85
C GLY A 400 -4.96 -1.84 -8.96
N LYS A 401 -5.70 -0.92 -9.59
CA LYS A 401 -7.14 -1.11 -9.85
C LYS A 401 -7.41 -2.18 -10.92
N PHE A 402 -6.54 -2.32 -11.91
CA PHE A 402 -6.65 -3.40 -12.90
C PHE A 402 -6.45 -4.78 -12.27
N GLY A 403 -5.66 -4.87 -11.21
CA GLY A 403 -5.39 -6.10 -10.47
C GLY A 403 -6.43 -6.48 -9.41
N LEU A 404 -7.57 -5.78 -9.29
CA LEU A 404 -8.60 -6.10 -8.30
C LEU A 404 -9.20 -7.50 -8.53
N GLY A 405 -9.18 -8.35 -7.51
CA GLY A 405 -9.78 -9.70 -7.53
C GLY A 405 -11.31 -9.70 -7.56
N SER A 406 -11.89 -10.77 -8.13
CA SER A 406 -13.34 -11.03 -8.22
C SER A 406 -13.93 -11.50 -6.89
N SER A 407 -13.25 -12.43 -6.19
CA SER A 407 -13.71 -12.93 -4.89
C SER A 407 -13.44 -11.89 -3.80
N VAL A 408 -14.50 -11.42 -3.14
CA VAL A 408 -14.43 -10.51 -2.00
C VAL A 408 -15.12 -11.12 -0.80
N ARG A 409 -14.54 -10.88 0.38
CA ARG A 409 -15.12 -11.25 1.67
C ARG A 409 -14.98 -10.08 2.62
N GLY A 410 -16.09 -9.72 3.26
CA GLY A 410 -16.12 -8.65 4.25
C GLY A 410 -16.11 -9.16 5.68
N LYS A 411 -15.84 -8.26 6.62
CA LYS A 411 -16.03 -8.49 8.07
C LYS A 411 -17.12 -7.57 8.62
N TYR A 412 -17.70 -7.98 9.74
CA TYR A 412 -18.59 -7.13 10.54
C TYR A 412 -18.29 -7.27 12.03
N PRO A 413 -18.43 -6.18 12.80
CA PRO A 413 -18.22 -6.17 14.23
C PRO A 413 -19.44 -6.74 14.96
N LEU A 414 -19.18 -7.37 16.10
CA LEU A 414 -20.17 -7.77 17.08
C LEU A 414 -19.57 -7.68 18.48
N LEU A 415 -20.43 -7.64 19.48
CA LEU A 415 -20.02 -7.56 20.87
C LEU A 415 -20.16 -8.96 21.50
N GLU A 416 -19.03 -9.56 21.88
CA GLU A 416 -18.94 -10.85 22.57
C GLU A 416 -18.12 -10.66 23.85
N ASP A 417 -18.65 -11.06 25.00
CA ASP A 417 -18.03 -10.88 26.32
C ASP A 417 -17.58 -9.43 26.60
N ASP A 418 -18.41 -8.46 26.20
CA ASP A 418 -18.13 -7.03 26.34
C ASP A 418 -16.92 -6.52 25.52
N ILE A 419 -16.48 -7.29 24.52
CA ILE A 419 -15.33 -6.98 23.65
C ILE A 419 -15.76 -7.04 22.18
N ILE A 420 -15.22 -6.15 21.36
CA ILE A 420 -15.45 -6.19 19.91
C ILE A 420 -14.74 -7.40 19.30
N ARG A 421 -15.51 -8.22 18.60
CA ARG A 421 -15.05 -9.34 17.78
C ARG A 421 -15.52 -9.14 16.35
N TYR A 422 -14.86 -9.83 15.41
CA TYR A 422 -15.20 -9.78 14.00
C TYR A 422 -15.61 -11.15 13.49
N LYS A 423 -16.77 -11.20 12.84
CA LYS A 423 -17.16 -12.33 12.00
C LYS A 423 -17.03 -11.93 10.53
N CYS A 424 -16.82 -12.92 9.69
CA CYS A 424 -16.75 -12.70 8.26
C CYS A 424 -18.12 -12.99 7.64
N TYR A 425 -18.52 -12.16 6.68
CA TYR A 425 -19.62 -12.49 5.79
C TYR A 425 -19.23 -13.67 4.87
N ASP A 426 -20.22 -14.18 4.16
CA ASP A 426 -20.00 -15.12 3.07
C ASP A 426 -19.20 -14.47 1.93
N ARG A 427 -18.47 -15.31 1.19
CA ARG A 427 -17.76 -14.84 -0.01
C ARG A 427 -18.77 -14.43 -1.06
N ARG A 428 -18.49 -13.34 -1.75
CA ARG A 428 -19.27 -12.84 -2.89
C ARG A 428 -18.33 -12.53 -4.04
N ASP A 429 -18.84 -12.70 -5.25
CA ASP A 429 -18.15 -12.25 -6.44
C ASP A 429 -18.51 -10.81 -6.75
N ARG A 430 -17.54 -10.08 -7.30
CA ARG A 430 -17.72 -8.78 -7.91
C ARG A 430 -17.10 -8.78 -9.29
N ASP A 431 -17.57 -7.85 -10.12
CA ASP A 431 -16.92 -7.58 -11.40
C ASP A 431 -15.48 -7.13 -11.19
N THR A 432 -14.59 -7.67 -12.02
CA THR A 432 -13.20 -7.22 -12.13
C THR A 432 -13.12 -6.08 -13.14
N ILE A 433 -11.94 -5.46 -13.24
CA ILE A 433 -11.70 -4.45 -14.28
C ILE A 433 -11.13 -5.15 -15.49
N TYR A 434 -9.83 -5.43 -15.47
CA TYR A 434 -9.15 -6.11 -16.55
C TYR A 434 -7.76 -6.55 -16.09
N CYS A 435 -7.68 -7.69 -15.38
CA CYS A 435 -6.43 -8.22 -14.83
C CYS A 435 -5.26 -8.36 -15.83
N PRO A 436 -5.46 -8.67 -17.13
CA PRO A 436 -4.35 -8.75 -18.08
C PRO A 436 -3.44 -7.51 -18.05
N VAL A 437 -4.01 -6.30 -17.96
CA VAL A 437 -3.22 -5.06 -17.91
C VAL A 437 -2.29 -5.05 -16.70
N ALA A 438 -2.77 -5.44 -15.52
CA ALA A 438 -1.93 -5.48 -14.32
C ALA A 438 -0.82 -6.55 -14.42
N SER A 439 -1.13 -7.71 -15.00
CA SER A 439 -0.14 -8.77 -15.27
C SER A 439 0.98 -8.28 -16.18
N PHE A 440 0.65 -7.62 -17.30
CA PHE A 440 1.63 -7.11 -18.25
C PHE A 440 2.43 -5.92 -17.72
N ILE A 441 1.80 -4.96 -17.02
CA ILE A 441 2.51 -3.83 -16.39
C ILE A 441 3.59 -4.35 -15.44
N THR A 442 3.24 -5.32 -14.59
CA THR A 442 4.18 -5.87 -13.61
C THR A 442 5.24 -6.77 -14.26
N SER A 443 4.92 -7.51 -15.33
CA SER A 443 5.91 -8.30 -16.06
C SER A 443 6.94 -7.42 -16.78
N TYR A 444 6.51 -6.32 -17.41
CA TYR A 444 7.44 -5.36 -18.01
C TYR A 444 8.35 -4.72 -16.94
N ALA A 445 7.78 -4.33 -15.80
CA ALA A 445 8.55 -3.77 -14.69
C ALA A 445 9.60 -4.78 -14.16
N ARG A 446 9.22 -6.06 -14.00
CA ARG A 446 10.14 -7.13 -13.61
C ARG A 446 11.23 -7.34 -14.65
N ALA A 447 10.87 -7.46 -15.92
CA ALA A 447 11.85 -7.65 -16.99
C ALA A 447 12.87 -6.50 -17.05
N ASP A 448 12.41 -5.26 -16.87
CA ASP A 448 13.28 -4.08 -16.83
C ASP A 448 14.26 -4.12 -15.65
N ILE A 449 13.77 -4.29 -14.41
CA ILE A 449 14.64 -4.28 -13.22
C ILE A 449 15.59 -5.48 -13.20
N ILE A 450 15.13 -6.66 -13.63
CA ILE A 450 15.93 -7.90 -13.66
C ILE A 450 17.01 -7.80 -14.73
N ARG A 451 16.69 -7.36 -15.95
CA ARG A 451 17.69 -7.22 -17.02
C ARG A 451 18.74 -6.17 -16.66
N ASN A 452 18.36 -5.06 -16.03
CA ASN A 452 19.33 -4.07 -15.52
C ASN A 452 20.21 -4.63 -14.39
N SER A 453 19.63 -5.37 -13.45
CA SER A 453 20.37 -6.03 -12.37
C SER A 453 21.35 -7.08 -12.91
N GLN A 454 20.91 -7.86 -13.91
CA GLN A 454 21.74 -8.85 -14.61
C GLN A 454 22.86 -8.17 -15.41
N ALA A 455 22.60 -7.05 -16.07
CA ALA A 455 23.61 -6.30 -16.82
C ALA A 455 24.71 -5.76 -15.90
N ILE A 456 24.36 -5.25 -14.72
CA ILE A 456 25.34 -4.84 -13.69
C ILE A 456 26.21 -6.03 -13.28
N ARG A 457 25.60 -7.17 -12.98
CA ARG A 457 26.32 -8.40 -12.62
C ARG A 457 27.26 -8.84 -13.74
N ASP A 458 26.77 -8.97 -14.96
CA ASP A 458 27.53 -9.45 -16.12
C ASP A 458 28.72 -8.51 -16.42
N TYR A 459 28.48 -7.20 -16.41
CA TYR A 459 29.52 -6.19 -16.62
C TYR A 459 30.61 -6.24 -15.55
N THR A 460 30.21 -6.32 -14.28
CA THR A 460 31.16 -6.25 -13.15
C THR A 460 31.94 -7.54 -12.94
N LEU A 461 31.34 -8.70 -13.18
CA LEU A 461 32.07 -9.97 -13.25
C LEU A 461 33.13 -9.93 -14.36
N LYS A 462 32.79 -9.38 -15.53
CA LYS A 462 33.74 -9.29 -16.64
C LYS A 462 34.87 -8.28 -16.38
N LYS A 463 34.55 -7.11 -15.83
CA LYS A 463 35.50 -6.00 -15.65
C LYS A 463 36.34 -6.11 -14.39
N TYR A 464 35.71 -6.52 -13.28
CA TYR A 464 36.29 -6.52 -11.94
C TYR A 464 36.49 -7.92 -11.36
N GLY A 465 35.97 -8.96 -12.00
CA GLY A 465 36.05 -10.34 -11.50
C GLY A 465 35.12 -10.63 -10.32
N ILE A 466 34.29 -9.67 -9.90
CA ILE A 466 33.37 -9.81 -8.77
C ILE A 466 32.01 -9.20 -9.12
N ASP A 467 30.93 -9.78 -8.59
CA ASP A 467 29.55 -9.35 -8.84
C ASP A 467 29.20 -8.15 -7.97
N TYR A 468 28.95 -6.98 -8.55
CA TYR A 468 28.59 -5.78 -7.78
C TYR A 468 27.09 -5.70 -7.44
N TYR A 469 26.24 -6.55 -8.01
CA TYR A 469 24.80 -6.52 -7.76
C TYR A 469 24.47 -7.08 -6.37
N ILE A 470 23.79 -6.29 -5.53
CA ILE A 470 23.50 -6.66 -4.14
C ILE A 470 22.02 -7.04 -3.97
N TYR A 471 21.12 -6.11 -4.26
CA TYR A 471 19.71 -6.23 -3.90
C TYR A 471 18.83 -5.43 -4.86
N SER A 472 17.59 -5.88 -5.06
CA SER A 472 16.54 -5.07 -5.69
C SER A 472 15.24 -5.16 -4.92
N ASP A 473 14.45 -4.07 -4.91
CA ASP A 473 13.06 -4.07 -4.48
C ASP A 473 12.19 -3.28 -5.44
N THR A 474 11.47 -4.00 -6.30
CA THR A 474 10.47 -3.49 -7.24
C THR A 474 11.02 -2.56 -8.33
N ASP A 475 11.50 -1.39 -7.94
CA ASP A 475 11.99 -0.30 -8.79
C ASP A 475 13.38 0.21 -8.41
N SER A 476 13.96 -0.34 -7.34
CA SER A 476 15.30 0.01 -6.85
C SER A 476 16.32 -1.10 -7.09
N ILE A 477 17.57 -0.71 -7.35
CA ILE A 477 18.76 -1.56 -7.44
C ILE A 477 19.82 -1.02 -6.47
N HIS A 478 20.36 -1.90 -5.64
CA HIS A 478 21.48 -1.64 -4.76
C HIS A 478 22.69 -2.37 -5.33
N CYS A 479 23.78 -1.64 -5.50
CA CYS A 479 25.04 -2.21 -6.00
C CYS A 479 26.25 -1.59 -5.31
N LEU A 480 27.39 -2.26 -5.39
CA LEU A 480 28.67 -1.65 -5.05
C LEU A 480 28.95 -0.45 -5.98
N LYS A 481 29.86 0.42 -5.55
CA LYS A 481 30.10 1.71 -6.20
C LYS A 481 30.49 1.56 -7.67
N LEU A 482 29.67 2.13 -8.55
CA LEU A 482 29.94 2.32 -9.99
C LEU A 482 29.99 3.81 -10.32
N SER A 483 30.71 4.17 -11.38
CA SER A 483 30.68 5.53 -11.93
C SER A 483 29.39 5.75 -12.74
N GLU A 484 28.99 7.01 -12.91
CA GLU A 484 27.80 7.34 -13.71
C GLU A 484 27.95 6.90 -15.18
N ASP A 485 29.16 6.98 -15.75
CA ASP A 485 29.43 6.52 -17.11
C ASP A 485 29.30 5.01 -17.25
N GLU A 486 29.59 4.27 -16.18
CA GLU A 486 29.33 2.83 -16.14
C GLU A 486 27.85 2.54 -16.08
N LEU A 487 27.10 3.26 -15.25
CA LEU A 487 25.64 3.13 -15.15
C LEU A 487 24.95 3.38 -16.50
N LYS A 488 25.42 4.38 -17.25
CA LYS A 488 24.90 4.75 -18.57
C LYS A 488 25.04 3.65 -19.63
N GLN A 489 25.83 2.60 -19.40
CA GLN A 489 25.96 1.48 -20.34
C GLN A 489 24.74 0.56 -20.35
N PHE A 490 23.94 0.55 -19.27
CA PHE A 490 22.80 -0.35 -19.12
C PHE A 490 21.48 0.39 -18.87
N MET A 491 21.52 1.62 -18.37
CA MET A 491 20.32 2.39 -18.07
C MET A 491 20.46 3.88 -18.39
N ARG A 492 19.33 4.53 -18.70
CA ARG A 492 19.27 5.99 -18.83
C ARG A 492 19.25 6.62 -17.45
N ILE A 493 20.24 7.48 -17.15
CA ILE A 493 20.35 8.18 -15.87
C ILE A 493 19.77 9.59 -15.99
N ASP A 494 18.73 9.91 -15.21
CA ASP A 494 18.14 11.24 -15.07
C ASP A 494 17.27 11.32 -13.79
N ASP A 495 17.29 12.48 -13.12
CA ASP A 495 16.59 12.68 -11.83
C ASP A 495 15.07 12.87 -11.94
N TYR A 496 14.56 13.22 -13.13
CA TYR A 496 13.19 13.67 -13.32
C TYR A 496 12.46 12.97 -14.46
N GLU A 497 13.17 12.53 -15.49
CA GLU A 497 12.59 11.92 -16.69
C GLU A 497 11.85 10.62 -16.35
N LEU A 498 10.64 10.48 -16.90
CA LEU A 498 9.80 9.30 -16.71
C LEU A 498 10.54 8.05 -17.18
N GLY A 499 10.64 7.03 -16.33
CA GLY A 499 11.30 5.77 -16.66
C GLY A 499 12.82 5.83 -16.73
N ALA A 500 13.46 6.98 -16.49
CA ALA A 500 14.89 7.03 -16.22
C ALA A 500 15.21 6.51 -14.81
N TYR A 501 16.46 6.15 -14.59
CA TYR A 501 17.00 5.76 -13.29
C TYR A 501 17.70 6.96 -12.65
N LYS A 502 17.44 7.21 -11.36
CA LYS A 502 18.13 8.23 -10.58
C LYS A 502 19.04 7.56 -9.55
N VAL A 503 20.19 8.16 -9.26
CA VAL A 503 21.00 7.73 -8.11
C VAL A 503 20.38 8.36 -6.86
N GLU A 504 19.54 7.62 -6.15
CA GLU A 504 18.76 8.14 -5.03
C GLU A 504 19.64 8.41 -3.80
N SER A 505 20.60 7.53 -3.53
CA SER A 505 21.54 7.70 -2.43
C SER A 505 22.83 6.91 -2.64
N SER A 506 23.82 7.18 -1.79
CA SER A 506 25.06 6.41 -1.70
C SER A 506 25.34 6.06 -0.26
N PHE A 507 25.88 4.87 -0.02
CA PHE A 507 26.30 4.41 1.30
C PHE A 507 27.81 4.14 1.34
N ILE A 508 28.42 4.33 2.50
CA ILE A 508 29.83 3.97 2.75
C ILE A 508 29.97 2.55 3.29
N ARG A 509 28.91 2.06 3.96
CA ARG A 509 28.77 0.69 4.43
C ARG A 509 27.29 0.31 4.43
N ALA A 510 27.00 -0.94 4.17
CA ALA A 510 25.65 -1.47 4.31
C ALA A 510 25.67 -2.93 4.77
N LYS A 511 24.55 -3.41 5.28
CA LYS A 511 24.35 -4.82 5.62
C LYS A 511 22.94 -5.26 5.27
N PHE A 512 22.83 -6.42 4.64
CA PHE A 512 21.57 -6.96 4.13
C PHE A 512 21.32 -8.35 4.75
N ILE A 513 20.23 -8.52 5.49
CA ILE A 513 19.92 -9.81 6.14
C ILE A 513 19.00 -10.65 5.26
N ARG A 514 17.94 -10.02 4.72
CA ARG A 514 16.96 -10.64 3.83
C ARG A 514 16.20 -9.57 3.05
N GLN A 515 15.29 -10.00 2.19
CA GLN A 515 14.36 -9.10 1.48
C GLN A 515 13.69 -8.12 2.46
N LYS A 516 13.74 -6.83 2.12
CA LYS A 516 13.17 -5.71 2.91
C LYS A 516 13.73 -5.63 4.34
N CYS A 517 14.96 -6.07 4.55
CA CYS A 517 15.63 -6.06 5.86
C CYS A 517 17.13 -5.75 5.68
N TYR A 518 17.45 -4.46 5.62
CA TYR A 518 18.81 -3.95 5.45
C TYR A 518 19.02 -2.61 6.17
N ILE A 519 20.30 -2.28 6.40
CA ILE A 519 20.74 -0.97 6.89
C ILE A 519 21.84 -0.42 6.00
N GLU A 520 21.84 0.90 5.82
CA GLU A 520 22.78 1.66 5.00
C GLU A 520 23.32 2.84 5.80
N ILE A 521 24.63 3.02 5.83
CA ILE A 521 25.29 4.15 6.47
C ILE A 521 25.71 5.13 5.38
N ASP A 522 25.20 6.35 5.43
CA ASP A 522 25.59 7.41 4.50
C ASP A 522 26.92 8.08 4.90
N LYS A 523 27.36 9.06 4.11
CA LYS A 523 28.63 9.78 4.33
C LYS A 523 28.65 10.60 5.61
N ASP A 524 27.48 10.93 6.16
CA ASP A 524 27.34 11.67 7.41
C ASP A 524 27.26 10.73 8.63
N ASN A 525 27.60 9.43 8.44
CA ASN A 525 27.47 8.36 9.43
C ASN A 525 26.05 8.14 9.93
N LYS A 526 25.03 8.57 9.18
CA LYS A 526 23.63 8.36 9.55
C LYS A 526 23.17 7.00 9.03
N ILE A 527 22.53 6.24 9.93
CA ILE A 527 21.97 4.93 9.62
C ILE A 527 20.57 5.10 9.04
N ASN A 528 20.40 4.68 7.80
CA ASN A 528 19.12 4.51 7.13
C ASN A 528 18.72 3.03 7.22
N SER A 529 17.61 2.74 7.90
CA SER A 529 17.16 1.37 8.12
C SER A 529 15.86 1.07 7.38
N THR A 530 15.85 -0.03 6.64
CA THR A 530 14.67 -0.58 5.95
C THR A 530 14.43 -1.99 6.48
N ILE A 531 13.57 -2.11 7.49
CA ILE A 531 13.31 -3.36 8.20
C ILE A 531 11.81 -3.61 8.25
N ALA A 532 11.32 -4.49 7.38
CA ALA A 532 9.91 -4.82 7.26
C ALA A 532 9.33 -5.31 8.60
N GLY A 533 8.26 -4.64 9.04
CA GLY A 533 7.58 -4.95 10.31
C GLY A 533 8.16 -4.27 11.54
N MET A 534 9.25 -3.51 11.41
CA MET A 534 9.80 -2.66 12.46
C MET A 534 9.30 -1.21 12.31
N PRO A 535 8.68 -0.61 13.33
CA PRO A 535 8.36 0.83 13.31
C PRO A 535 9.63 1.68 13.15
N LYS A 536 9.58 2.72 12.32
CA LYS A 536 10.75 3.58 12.00
C LYS A 536 11.47 4.13 13.23
N ARG A 537 10.72 4.54 14.26
CA ARG A 537 11.25 5.07 15.52
C ARG A 537 12.16 4.10 16.29
N LEU A 538 11.97 2.79 16.10
CA LEU A 538 12.83 1.76 16.69
C LEU A 538 14.15 1.57 15.93
N GLY A 539 14.31 2.18 14.76
CA GLY A 539 15.55 2.13 13.98
C GLY A 539 16.76 2.66 14.73
N LYS A 540 16.56 3.53 15.72
CA LYS A 540 17.62 4.06 16.60
C LYS A 540 18.33 2.99 17.43
N TYR A 541 17.69 1.83 17.63
CA TYR A 541 18.28 0.71 18.38
C TYR A 541 19.13 -0.23 17.51
N VAL A 542 19.19 0.00 16.20
CA VAL A 542 19.90 -0.86 15.26
C VAL A 542 21.21 -0.18 14.83
N ASN A 543 22.29 -0.96 14.79
CA ASN A 543 23.60 -0.58 14.28
C ASN A 543 24.27 -1.77 13.58
N LEU A 544 25.42 -1.54 12.91
CA LEU A 544 26.11 -2.60 12.18
C LEU A 544 26.49 -3.82 13.04
N ASN A 545 26.77 -3.62 14.32
CA ASN A 545 27.23 -4.70 15.21
C ASN A 545 26.07 -5.59 15.67
N ASN A 546 24.91 -4.99 15.95
CA ASN A 546 23.74 -5.74 16.44
C ASN A 546 22.73 -6.13 15.35
N PHE A 547 22.90 -5.63 14.12
CA PHE A 547 22.04 -5.97 12.99
C PHE A 547 22.38 -7.36 12.45
N VAL A 548 21.85 -8.38 13.11
CA VAL A 548 22.02 -9.80 12.79
C VAL A 548 20.67 -10.52 12.83
N SER A 549 20.60 -11.67 12.17
CA SER A 549 19.47 -12.60 12.36
C SER A 549 19.34 -12.95 13.85
N GLY A 550 18.12 -12.87 14.39
CA GLY A 550 17.85 -13.07 15.81
C GLY A 550 17.84 -11.80 16.66
N PHE A 551 18.28 -10.64 16.13
CA PHE A 551 18.12 -9.36 16.83
C PHE A 551 16.66 -9.15 17.24
N SER A 552 16.43 -8.87 18.52
CA SER A 552 15.10 -8.75 19.09
C SER A 552 14.98 -7.53 19.97
N ILE A 553 13.90 -6.78 19.78
CA ILE A 553 13.43 -5.75 20.71
C ILE A 553 12.28 -6.38 21.49
N LYS A 554 12.55 -6.75 22.73
CA LYS A 554 11.60 -7.43 23.60
C LYS A 554 10.69 -6.43 24.30
N ALA A 555 9.42 -6.77 24.43
CA ALA A 555 8.41 -5.89 25.02
C ALA A 555 8.62 -5.67 26.54
N ASP A 556 9.29 -6.58 27.22
CA ASP A 556 9.58 -6.57 28.65
C ASP A 556 10.99 -6.06 28.99
N ASP A 557 11.85 -5.85 27.99
CA ASP A 557 13.23 -5.41 28.21
C ASP A 557 13.29 -3.91 28.57
N PRO A 558 13.85 -3.54 29.75
CA PRO A 558 13.91 -2.16 30.23
C PRO A 558 14.91 -1.29 29.46
N ASN A 559 15.82 -1.87 28.67
CA ASN A 559 16.79 -1.11 27.87
C ASN A 559 16.12 -0.38 26.69
N PHE A 560 14.90 -0.78 26.31
CA PHE A 560 14.15 -0.15 25.24
C PHE A 560 13.05 0.77 25.78
N THR A 561 13.33 2.07 25.75
CA THR A 561 12.37 3.12 26.12
C THR A 561 11.17 3.17 25.18
N GLU A 562 11.35 2.87 23.90
CA GLU A 562 10.26 2.75 22.93
C GLU A 562 10.06 1.31 22.48
N LYS A 563 8.78 0.93 22.30
CA LYS A 563 8.39 -0.44 21.98
C LYS A 563 7.57 -0.50 20.70
N LYS A 564 7.57 -1.67 20.06
CA LYS A 564 6.62 -1.97 19.00
C LYS A 564 5.26 -2.16 19.66
N LEU A 565 4.24 -1.52 19.09
CA LEU A 565 2.88 -1.58 19.60
C LEU A 565 1.99 -2.41 18.66
N THR A 566 1.03 -3.13 19.23
CA THR A 566 -0.02 -3.82 18.49
C THR A 566 -1.39 -3.55 19.10
N TYR A 567 -2.44 -3.74 18.32
CA TYR A 567 -3.82 -3.60 18.76
C TYR A 567 -4.20 -4.76 19.68
N LYS A 568 -4.89 -4.45 20.78
CA LYS A 568 -5.59 -5.43 21.63
C LYS A 568 -7.02 -4.96 21.87
N HIS A 569 -7.99 -5.74 21.39
CA HIS A 569 -9.40 -5.49 21.67
C HIS A 569 -9.66 -5.75 23.16
N VAL A 570 -10.34 -4.80 23.79
CA VAL A 570 -10.67 -4.83 25.22
C VAL A 570 -12.07 -4.25 25.43
N LYS A 571 -12.59 -4.34 26.64
CA LYS A 571 -13.82 -3.64 27.02
C LYS A 571 -13.67 -2.15 26.73
N GLY A 572 -14.64 -1.57 26.02
CA GLY A 572 -14.66 -0.15 25.67
C GLY A 572 -14.09 0.22 24.30
N GLY A 573 -13.33 -0.67 23.64
CA GLY A 573 -12.72 -0.39 22.34
C GLY A 573 -11.39 -1.14 22.14
N VAL A 574 -10.33 -0.42 21.79
CA VAL A 574 -9.02 -0.99 21.48
C VAL A 574 -7.88 -0.23 22.15
N ILE A 575 -6.90 -0.93 22.69
CA ILE A 575 -5.68 -0.33 23.25
C ILE A 575 -4.44 -0.77 22.47
N LEU A 576 -3.40 0.04 22.51
CA LEU A 576 -2.09 -0.32 22.02
C LEU A 576 -1.28 -0.97 23.15
N VAL A 577 -0.78 -2.19 22.90
CA VAL A 577 0.05 -2.93 23.86
C VAL A 577 1.44 -3.18 23.28
N PRO A 578 2.51 -3.14 24.10
CA PRO A 578 3.83 -3.57 23.68
C PRO A 578 3.82 -5.01 23.14
N THR A 579 4.58 -5.24 22.07
CA THR A 579 4.81 -6.56 21.49
C THR A 579 6.26 -6.69 21.04
N ASP A 580 6.76 -7.92 21.03
CA ASP A 580 8.10 -8.22 20.55
C ASP A 580 8.25 -7.90 19.06
N PHE A 581 9.46 -7.47 18.70
CA PHE A 581 9.96 -7.47 17.34
C PHE A 581 11.22 -8.32 17.27
N THR A 582 11.31 -9.22 16.28
CA THR A 582 12.51 -10.04 16.06
C THR A 582 12.81 -10.12 14.58
N ILE A 583 14.08 -9.92 14.21
CA ILE A 583 14.58 -10.16 12.86
C ILE A 583 14.73 -11.67 12.69
N LYS A 584 13.82 -12.28 11.93
CA LYS A 584 13.93 -13.67 11.50
C LYS A 584 14.80 -13.76 10.24
N SER A 585 15.52 -14.86 10.12
CA SER A 585 16.39 -15.23 8.99
C SER A 585 15.64 -15.44 7.67
#